data_AF-A0A9E3NF16-F1
#
_entry.id   AF-A0A9E3NF16-F1
#
_cell.length_a   1.000
_cell.length_b   1.000
_cell.length_c   1.000
_cell.angle_alpha   90.00
_cell.angle_beta   90.00
_cell.angle_gamma   90.00
#
_symmetry.space_group_name_H-M   'P 1'
#
loop_
_entity.id
_entity.type
_entity.pdbx_description
1 polymer ?
#
loop_
_entity_poly.entity_id
_entity_poly.type
_entity_poly.pdbx_seq_one_letter_code
_entity_poly.pdbx_strand_id
1 'polypeptide(L)'
;MKGLTGLIISVTVLLVASACELNSDNIRVFAFSYDFAVSDHGWDGDFADYPEGDSVYYELKFKYDTLPRTNGNRKALMSSGKNHSDDLFMFIRKKLTGLKPNTEYSVLFNVRISSNAPTGSAGVGGAPGESVFVKAGAVVAKPEKVLVEGFYRMNADIGSQSQAGADVLVIGNIGVAPTTTQFTEIFRNNSSANPFRVTTNSQGEVWILVGTDSGFEGKTTVYYTAIDILFNQAN
;
A
#
# COMPACT_ATOMS: atom_id res chain seq x y z
N MET A 1 70.45 58.72 16.75
CA MET A 1 69.52 58.69 17.91
C MET A 1 68.58 57.53 17.72
N LYS A 2 68.57 56.62 18.70
CA LYS A 2 67.51 55.67 19.14
C LYS A 2 66.34 55.50 18.13
N GLY A 3 66.16 54.36 17.46
CA GLY A 3 66.03 53.03 18.03
C GLY A 3 64.58 52.80 18.47
N LEU A 4 63.76 52.20 17.59
CA LEU A 4 62.52 51.51 17.97
C LEU A 4 62.11 50.52 16.86
N THR A 5 62.67 49.32 16.91
CA THR A 5 62.21 48.16 16.14
C THR A 5 61.04 47.53 16.87
N GLY A 6 59.82 47.74 16.37
CA GLY A 6 58.63 47.01 16.81
C GLY A 6 58.50 45.71 16.04
N LEU A 7 58.70 44.57 16.72
CA LEU A 7 58.46 43.23 16.18
C LEU A 7 56.98 42.88 16.37
N ILE A 8 56.20 42.84 15.28
CA ILE A 8 54.82 42.35 15.30
C ILE A 8 54.86 40.82 15.18
N ILE A 9 54.57 40.12 16.26
CA ILE A 9 54.37 38.67 16.25
C ILE A 9 52.93 38.41 15.81
N SER A 10 52.75 37.97 14.56
CA SER A 10 51.44 37.50 14.09
C SER A 10 51.30 36.02 14.43
N VAL A 11 50.43 35.71 15.40
CA VAL A 11 50.08 34.33 15.75
C VAL A 11 49.00 33.87 14.78
N THR A 12 49.37 33.02 13.82
CA THR A 12 48.41 32.36 12.93
C THR A 12 47.80 31.16 13.66
N VAL A 13 46.56 31.29 14.13
CA VAL A 13 45.78 30.18 14.68
C VAL A 13 45.32 29.31 13.50
N LEU A 14 45.90 28.11 13.36
CA LEU A 14 45.38 27.09 12.45
C LEU A 14 44.10 26.50 13.07
N LEU A 15 42.94 26.92 12.57
CA LEU A 15 41.67 26.22 12.77
C LEU A 15 41.68 24.95 11.93
N VAL A 16 41.96 23.81 12.57
CA VAL A 16 41.76 22.50 11.97
C VAL A 16 40.26 22.21 12.01
N ALA A 17 39.55 22.51 10.93
CA ALA A 17 38.18 22.08 10.74
C ALA A 17 38.20 20.58 10.37
N SER A 18 37.93 19.72 11.33
CA SER A 18 37.58 18.32 11.04
C SER A 18 36.23 18.30 10.34
N ALA A 19 36.25 18.26 9.00
CA ALA A 19 35.09 17.87 8.21
C ALA A 19 34.84 16.39 8.51
N CYS A 20 33.78 16.12 9.27
CA CYS A 20 33.24 14.78 9.39
C CYS A 20 32.66 14.44 8.01
N GLU A 21 33.38 13.65 7.21
CA GLU A 21 32.79 13.06 6.00
C GLU A 21 31.72 12.09 6.47
N LEU A 22 30.46 12.53 6.41
CA LEU A 22 29.33 11.62 6.42
C LEU A 22 29.46 10.79 5.16
N ASN A 23 29.91 9.55 5.32
CA ASN A 23 29.93 8.56 4.26
C ASN A 23 28.46 8.26 3.92
N SER A 24 27.89 9.04 3.01
CA SER A 24 26.56 8.78 2.46
C SER A 24 26.70 7.59 1.53
N ASP A 25 26.68 6.39 2.10
CA ASP A 25 26.21 5.24 1.33
C ASP A 25 24.92 5.70 0.65
N ASN A 26 24.91 5.66 -0.67
CA ASN A 26 23.91 6.27 -1.54
C ASN A 26 22.54 5.60 -1.36
N ILE A 27 21.90 5.77 -0.21
CA ILE A 27 20.54 5.31 0.06
C ILE A 27 19.63 6.04 -0.91
N ARG A 28 19.22 5.32 -1.97
CA ARG A 28 18.22 5.83 -2.92
C ARG A 28 16.87 5.35 -2.46
N VAL A 29 16.13 6.28 -1.84
CA VAL A 29 14.71 6.12 -1.54
C VAL A 29 13.91 6.64 -2.73
N PHE A 30 12.97 5.83 -3.23
CA PHE A 30 11.99 6.25 -4.21
C PHE A 30 10.63 6.33 -3.54
N ALA A 31 9.96 7.48 -3.65
CA ALA A 31 8.67 7.72 -3.03
C ALA A 31 7.60 7.94 -4.10
N PHE A 32 6.49 7.22 -3.98
CA PHE A 32 5.33 7.36 -4.83
C PHE A 32 4.13 7.72 -3.95
N SER A 33 3.41 8.79 -4.27
CA SER A 33 2.24 9.24 -3.52
C SER A 33 1.08 9.45 -4.47
N TYR A 34 -0.06 8.87 -4.11
CA TYR A 34 -1.29 8.91 -4.87
C TYR A 34 -2.42 9.43 -3.99
N ASP A 35 -2.89 10.65 -4.27
CA ASP A 35 -4.10 11.23 -3.66
C ASP A 35 -5.26 11.09 -4.63
N PHE A 36 -6.22 10.22 -4.29
CA PHE A 36 -7.36 9.93 -5.14
C PHE A 36 -8.46 11.00 -5.09
N ALA A 37 -8.30 12.07 -4.31
CA ALA A 37 -9.14 13.25 -4.48
C ALA A 37 -8.82 14.00 -5.80
N VAL A 38 -7.60 13.82 -6.33
CA VAL A 38 -7.11 14.53 -7.54
C VAL A 38 -7.45 13.77 -8.82
N SER A 39 -7.09 12.49 -8.91
CA SER A 39 -7.38 11.61 -10.05
C SER A 39 -7.31 10.14 -9.61
N ASP A 40 -7.64 9.20 -10.50
CA ASP A 40 -7.39 7.77 -10.26
C ASP A 40 -5.90 7.38 -10.38
N HIS A 41 -5.04 8.31 -10.81
CA HIS A 41 -3.62 8.11 -11.11
C HIS A 41 -3.35 6.89 -12.01
N GLY A 42 -4.32 6.48 -12.85
CA GLY A 42 -4.23 5.28 -13.67
C GLY A 42 -4.15 3.96 -12.89
N TRP A 43 -4.65 3.93 -11.65
CA TRP A 43 -4.95 2.68 -10.96
C TRP A 43 -6.21 2.06 -11.56
N ASP A 44 -6.21 0.75 -11.75
CA ASP A 44 -7.42 -0.03 -12.04
C ASP A 44 -7.67 -1.05 -10.92
N GLY A 45 -8.80 -1.75 -10.99
CA GLY A 45 -9.20 -2.73 -9.98
C GLY A 45 -9.99 -3.89 -10.58
N ASP A 46 -9.88 -5.03 -9.91
CA ASP A 46 -10.53 -6.29 -10.29
C ASP A 46 -10.75 -7.15 -9.03
N PHE A 47 -11.23 -8.38 -9.22
CA PHE A 47 -11.68 -9.28 -8.17
C PHE A 47 -11.15 -10.70 -8.43
N ALA A 48 -10.90 -11.46 -7.38
CA ALA A 48 -10.52 -12.86 -7.42
C ALA A 48 -11.25 -13.64 -6.31
N ASP A 49 -11.13 -14.97 -6.35
CA ASP A 49 -11.70 -15.93 -5.42
C ASP A 49 -13.23 -15.96 -5.43
N TYR A 50 -13.78 -16.05 -6.64
CA TYR A 50 -15.22 -16.23 -6.91
C TYR A 50 -15.46 -17.15 -8.13
N PRO A 51 -16.61 -17.83 -8.24
CA PRO A 51 -16.94 -18.69 -9.38
C PRO A 51 -16.99 -17.94 -10.72
N GLU A 52 -16.66 -18.63 -11.80
CA GLU A 52 -16.86 -18.11 -13.16
C GLU A 52 -18.34 -17.78 -13.42
N GLY A 53 -18.62 -16.60 -13.97
CA GLY A 53 -19.98 -16.15 -14.29
C GLY A 53 -20.72 -15.45 -13.15
N ASP A 54 -20.23 -15.49 -11.91
CA ASP A 54 -20.97 -15.03 -10.74
C ASP A 54 -20.72 -13.57 -10.34
N SER A 55 -20.10 -12.76 -11.21
CA SER A 55 -19.78 -11.36 -10.90
C SER A 55 -21.01 -10.51 -10.54
N VAL A 56 -22.18 -10.81 -11.12
CA VAL A 56 -23.45 -10.15 -10.80
C VAL A 56 -23.98 -10.61 -9.45
N TYR A 57 -23.91 -11.90 -9.14
CA TYR A 57 -24.35 -12.47 -7.86
C TYR A 57 -23.53 -11.93 -6.69
N TYR A 58 -22.22 -11.80 -6.89
CA TYR A 58 -21.27 -11.18 -5.97
C TYR A 58 -21.35 -9.64 -5.95
N GLU A 59 -22.23 -9.01 -6.72
CA GLU A 59 -22.38 -7.55 -6.77
C GLU A 59 -21.05 -6.78 -7.01
N LEU A 60 -20.11 -7.37 -7.77
CA LEU A 60 -18.74 -6.85 -7.93
C LEU A 60 -18.73 -5.51 -8.66
N LYS A 61 -18.10 -4.50 -8.05
CA LYS A 61 -18.08 -3.14 -8.59
C LYS A 61 -16.82 -2.39 -8.18
N PHE A 62 -16.07 -1.94 -9.18
CA PHE A 62 -14.95 -1.02 -9.01
C PHE A 62 -15.21 0.29 -9.76
N LYS A 63 -15.02 1.45 -9.12
CA LYS A 63 -15.19 2.78 -9.75
C LYS A 63 -14.30 3.83 -9.10
N TYR A 64 -13.82 4.79 -9.88
CA TYR A 64 -13.39 6.08 -9.36
C TYR A 64 -14.63 6.93 -9.03
N ASP A 65 -15.02 6.94 -7.75
CA ASP A 65 -16.31 7.46 -7.31
C ASP A 65 -16.16 8.48 -6.17
N THR A 66 -17.22 9.21 -5.90
CA THR A 66 -17.25 10.18 -4.80
C THR A 66 -17.46 9.43 -3.49
N LEU A 67 -16.68 9.77 -2.47
CA LEU A 67 -16.90 9.33 -1.10
C LEU A 67 -18.33 9.66 -0.65
N PRO A 68 -18.96 8.81 0.17
CA PRO A 68 -20.24 9.15 0.77
C PRO A 68 -20.14 10.47 1.54
N ARG A 69 -21.21 11.28 1.43
CA ARG A 69 -21.25 12.73 1.75
C ARG A 69 -20.65 13.13 3.10
N THR A 70 -20.59 12.20 4.06
CA THR A 70 -20.02 12.37 5.40
C THR A 70 -18.50 12.65 5.39
N ASN A 71 -17.78 12.40 4.29
CA ASN A 71 -16.32 12.59 4.19
C ASN A 71 -15.89 13.67 3.18
N GLY A 72 -16.83 14.56 2.84
CA GLY A 72 -16.66 15.57 1.80
C GLY A 72 -16.92 15.01 0.40
N ASN A 73 -17.19 15.90 -0.57
CA ASN A 73 -17.41 15.53 -1.97
C ASN A 73 -16.09 15.19 -2.70
N ARG A 74 -15.19 14.46 -2.03
CA ARG A 74 -13.89 14.05 -2.56
C ARG A 74 -14.03 12.74 -3.32
N LYS A 75 -13.26 12.58 -4.40
CA LYS A 75 -13.17 11.33 -5.14
C LYS A 75 -12.24 10.33 -4.42
N ALA A 76 -12.43 9.05 -4.72
CA ALA A 76 -11.65 7.92 -4.22
C ALA A 76 -11.83 6.70 -5.14
N LEU A 77 -10.98 5.69 -5.01
CA LEU A 77 -11.19 4.40 -5.67
C LEU A 77 -12.11 3.54 -4.82
N MET A 78 -13.34 3.33 -5.28
CA MET A 78 -14.34 2.50 -4.63
C MET A 78 -14.21 1.06 -5.13
N SER A 79 -14.14 0.12 -4.19
CA SER A 79 -14.25 -1.31 -4.46
C SER A 79 -15.37 -1.90 -3.59
N SER A 80 -16.26 -2.67 -4.20
CA SER A 80 -17.40 -3.28 -3.53
C SER A 80 -17.67 -4.68 -4.08
N GLY A 81 -18.05 -5.58 -3.18
CA GLY A 81 -18.40 -6.94 -3.50
C GLY A 81 -19.12 -7.59 -2.31
N LYS A 82 -19.99 -8.52 -2.62
CA LYS A 82 -20.72 -9.37 -1.68
C LYS A 82 -20.09 -10.74 -1.71
N ASN A 83 -19.36 -11.05 -0.64
CA ASN A 83 -18.64 -12.30 -0.53
C ASN A 83 -19.61 -13.46 -0.30
N HIS A 84 -19.51 -14.47 -1.16
CA HIS A 84 -20.23 -15.74 -1.06
C HIS A 84 -19.28 -16.95 -1.01
N SER A 85 -17.96 -16.71 -1.06
CA SER A 85 -16.91 -17.75 -1.09
C SER A 85 -16.11 -17.87 0.20
N ASP A 86 -16.38 -17.03 1.20
CA ASP A 86 -15.55 -16.91 2.42
C ASP A 86 -14.10 -16.45 2.13
N ASP A 87 -13.80 -15.95 0.93
CA ASP A 87 -12.43 -15.62 0.54
C ASP A 87 -12.35 -14.56 -0.58
N LEU A 88 -13.42 -13.80 -0.83
CA LEU A 88 -13.45 -12.81 -1.94
C LEU A 88 -12.30 -11.80 -1.79
N PHE A 89 -11.41 -11.78 -2.78
CA PHE A 89 -10.33 -10.80 -2.87
C PHE A 89 -10.71 -9.67 -3.82
N MET A 90 -10.84 -8.46 -3.30
CA MET A 90 -11.10 -7.25 -4.09
C MET A 90 -9.82 -6.41 -4.13
N PHE A 91 -9.28 -6.10 -5.31
CA PHE A 91 -7.97 -5.48 -5.40
C PHE A 91 -7.87 -4.36 -6.42
N ILE A 92 -6.88 -3.50 -6.19
CA ILE A 92 -6.43 -2.44 -7.08
C ILE A 92 -4.96 -2.63 -7.39
N ARG A 93 -4.54 -2.20 -8.57
CA ARG A 93 -3.16 -2.36 -9.01
C ARG A 93 -2.66 -1.16 -9.80
N LYS A 94 -1.34 -1.00 -9.80
CA LYS A 94 -0.66 0.01 -10.61
C LYS A 94 0.75 -0.44 -10.97
N LYS A 95 1.13 -0.26 -12.22
CA LYS A 95 2.53 -0.42 -12.65
C LYS A 95 3.33 0.81 -12.24
N LEU A 96 4.44 0.58 -11.55
CA LEU A 96 5.47 1.58 -11.29
C LEU A 96 6.66 1.34 -12.20
N THR A 97 7.29 2.43 -12.62
CA THR A 97 8.48 2.46 -13.45
C THR A 97 9.48 3.46 -12.88
N GLY A 98 10.71 3.47 -13.39
CA GLY A 98 11.75 4.41 -12.95
C GLY A 98 12.52 3.98 -11.70
N LEU A 99 12.30 2.75 -11.23
CA LEU A 99 13.19 2.11 -10.26
C LEU A 99 14.47 1.62 -10.96
N LYS A 100 15.49 1.22 -10.19
CA LYS A 100 16.67 0.57 -10.77
C LYS A 100 16.30 -0.83 -11.28
N PRO A 101 16.75 -1.23 -12.48
CA PRO A 101 16.59 -2.60 -12.96
C PRO A 101 17.21 -3.66 -12.04
N ASN A 102 16.61 -4.85 -11.99
CA ASN A 102 17.13 -6.04 -11.29
C ASN A 102 17.64 -5.74 -9.87
N THR A 103 16.94 -4.89 -9.14
CA THR A 103 17.37 -4.39 -7.83
C THR A 103 16.38 -4.78 -6.77
N GLU A 104 16.86 -5.33 -5.65
CA GLU A 104 16.02 -5.62 -4.49
C GLU A 104 15.70 -4.33 -3.72
N TYR A 105 14.44 -4.21 -3.30
CA TYR A 105 13.94 -3.12 -2.46
C TYR A 105 13.22 -3.66 -1.24
N SER A 106 13.39 -2.98 -0.11
CA SER A 106 12.47 -3.00 1.02
C SER A 106 11.38 -1.96 0.80
N VAL A 107 10.11 -2.39 0.82
CA VAL A 107 8.95 -1.59 0.48
C VAL A 107 8.09 -1.33 1.71
N LEU A 108 7.73 -0.07 1.91
CA LEU A 108 6.76 0.37 2.90
C LEU A 108 5.52 0.91 2.21
N PHE A 109 4.36 0.46 2.66
CA PHE A 109 3.05 0.88 2.21
C PHE A 109 2.36 1.68 3.31
N ASN A 110 1.73 2.78 2.94
CA ASN A 110 0.76 3.48 3.75
C ASN A 110 -0.52 3.66 2.93
N VAL A 111 -1.56 2.92 3.31
CA VAL A 111 -2.85 2.87 2.62
C VAL A 111 -3.89 3.55 3.48
N ARG A 112 -4.50 4.60 2.94
CA ARG A 112 -5.66 5.27 3.54
C ARG A 112 -6.94 4.73 2.93
N ILE A 113 -7.81 4.22 3.78
CA ILE A 113 -9.07 3.56 3.40
C ILE A 113 -10.19 4.22 4.18
N SER A 114 -11.30 4.53 3.51
CA SER A 114 -12.55 4.84 4.19
C SER A 114 -13.45 3.60 4.23
N SER A 115 -13.90 3.25 5.43
CA SER A 115 -14.73 2.07 5.72
C SER A 115 -15.83 2.46 6.71
N ASN A 116 -16.94 1.71 6.71
CA ASN A 116 -18.02 1.87 7.67
C ASN A 116 -18.29 0.59 8.46
N ALA A 117 -17.32 -0.32 8.52
CA ALA A 117 -17.44 -1.60 9.21
C ALA A 117 -16.88 -1.51 10.65
N PRO A 118 -17.75 -1.44 11.69
CA PRO A 118 -17.30 -1.28 13.06
C PRO A 118 -16.65 -2.55 13.60
N THR A 119 -15.57 -2.39 14.36
CA THR A 119 -14.98 -3.47 15.14
C THR A 119 -15.94 -4.01 16.21
N GLY A 120 -15.75 -5.27 16.60
CA GLY A 120 -16.57 -5.96 17.59
C GLY A 120 -17.96 -6.38 17.10
N SER A 121 -18.20 -6.33 15.79
CA SER A 121 -19.48 -6.71 15.19
C SER A 121 -19.50 -8.20 14.84
N ALA A 122 -20.62 -8.87 15.08
CA ALA A 122 -20.84 -10.22 14.60
C ALA A 122 -21.24 -10.21 13.11
N GLY A 123 -20.73 -11.18 12.35
CA GLY A 123 -21.09 -11.43 10.95
C GLY A 123 -20.97 -12.91 10.61
N VAL A 124 -21.51 -13.31 9.45
CA VAL A 124 -21.39 -14.67 8.91
C VAL A 124 -20.01 -14.82 8.27
N GLY A 125 -19.37 -15.98 8.45
CA GLY A 125 -17.96 -16.23 8.10
C GLY A 125 -16.95 -15.51 9.01
N GLY A 126 -17.24 -14.26 9.36
CA GLY A 126 -16.42 -13.45 10.26
C GLY A 126 -17.00 -12.07 10.55
N ALA A 127 -16.26 -11.26 11.30
CA ALA A 127 -16.67 -9.90 11.63
C ALA A 127 -16.51 -8.98 10.41
N PRO A 128 -17.48 -8.11 10.09
CA PRO A 128 -17.43 -7.24 8.90
C PRO A 128 -16.23 -6.28 8.88
N GLY A 129 -15.69 -5.92 10.07
CA GLY A 129 -14.49 -5.09 10.19
C GLY A 129 -13.21 -5.90 10.29
N GLU A 130 -13.13 -6.82 11.25
CA GLU A 130 -11.89 -7.55 11.55
C GLU A 130 -11.58 -8.73 10.64
N SER A 131 -12.58 -9.33 9.98
CA SER A 131 -12.41 -10.46 9.06
C SER A 131 -12.31 -10.04 7.59
N VAL A 132 -12.08 -8.75 7.34
CA VAL A 132 -11.74 -8.23 6.01
C VAL A 132 -10.35 -7.60 6.09
N PHE A 133 -9.37 -8.35 5.62
CA PHE A 133 -7.95 -8.08 5.79
C PHE A 133 -7.42 -7.23 4.65
N VAL A 134 -6.75 -6.14 4.98
CA VAL A 134 -6.08 -5.28 4.01
C VAL A 134 -4.72 -5.89 3.69
N LYS A 135 -4.49 -6.19 2.42
CA LYS A 135 -3.25 -6.76 1.92
C LYS A 135 -2.55 -5.80 0.98
N ALA A 136 -1.23 -5.75 1.03
CA ALA A 136 -0.41 -4.93 0.14
C ALA A 136 0.90 -5.64 -0.21
N GLY A 137 1.29 -5.56 -1.48
CA GLY A 137 2.48 -6.21 -2.00
C GLY A 137 2.93 -5.64 -3.34
N ALA A 138 3.99 -6.22 -3.88
CA ALA A 138 4.55 -5.82 -5.15
C ALA A 138 5.10 -7.05 -5.91
N VAL A 139 4.79 -7.16 -7.19
CA VAL A 139 5.13 -8.31 -8.04
C VAL A 139 5.60 -7.86 -9.42
N VAL A 140 6.44 -8.67 -10.07
CA VAL A 140 6.91 -8.36 -11.44
C VAL A 140 5.84 -8.65 -12.49
N ALA A 141 5.11 -9.75 -12.32
CA ALA A 141 3.98 -10.09 -13.17
C ALA A 141 2.79 -9.17 -12.86
N LYS A 142 1.97 -8.86 -13.87
CA LYS A 142 0.76 -8.08 -13.66
C LYS A 142 -0.20 -8.89 -12.76
N PRO A 143 -0.69 -8.34 -11.63
CA PRO A 143 -1.66 -9.02 -10.80
C PRO A 143 -2.98 -9.18 -11.56
N GLU A 144 -3.43 -10.41 -11.82
CA GLU A 144 -4.61 -10.74 -12.61
C GLU A 144 -5.37 -11.92 -12.00
N LYS A 145 -6.69 -11.95 -12.20
CA LYS A 145 -7.45 -13.16 -11.97
C LYS A 145 -7.22 -14.15 -13.11
N VAL A 146 -7.13 -15.42 -12.77
CA VAL A 146 -6.96 -16.54 -13.69
C VAL A 146 -8.05 -17.57 -13.42
N LEU A 147 -8.63 -18.14 -14.48
CA LEU A 147 -9.64 -19.17 -14.34
C LEU A 147 -8.98 -20.52 -14.04
N VAL A 148 -9.28 -21.09 -12.88
CA VAL A 148 -8.79 -22.39 -12.42
C VAL A 148 -10.01 -23.20 -11.99
N GLU A 149 -10.31 -24.27 -12.72
CA GLU A 149 -11.38 -25.22 -12.38
C GLU A 149 -12.75 -24.57 -12.12
N GLY A 150 -13.13 -23.58 -12.93
CA GLY A 150 -14.41 -22.88 -12.80
C GLY A 150 -14.42 -21.78 -11.73
N PHE A 151 -13.28 -21.47 -11.10
CA PHE A 151 -13.11 -20.35 -10.17
C PHE A 151 -12.11 -19.34 -10.71
N TYR A 152 -12.42 -18.05 -10.62
CA TYR A 152 -11.42 -17.00 -10.76
C TYR A 152 -10.56 -16.99 -9.49
N ARG A 153 -9.26 -17.23 -9.64
CA ARG A 153 -8.25 -17.21 -8.59
C ARG A 153 -7.22 -16.14 -8.86
N MET A 154 -6.51 -15.67 -7.84
CA MET A 154 -5.42 -14.72 -8.04
C MET A 154 -4.19 -15.42 -8.64
N ASN A 155 -3.48 -14.76 -9.56
CA ASN A 155 -2.19 -15.28 -10.07
C ASN A 155 -0.99 -15.02 -9.15
N ALA A 156 -1.12 -14.05 -8.24
CA ALA A 156 -0.17 -13.76 -7.18
C ALA A 156 -0.53 -14.56 -5.92
N ASP A 157 0.47 -15.01 -5.17
CA ASP A 157 0.29 -15.68 -3.88
C ASP A 157 -0.08 -14.66 -2.79
N ILE A 158 -1.39 -14.48 -2.61
CA ILE A 158 -1.92 -13.58 -1.59
C ILE A 158 -2.10 -14.25 -0.22
N GLY A 159 -1.91 -15.57 -0.11
CA GLY A 159 -2.34 -16.36 1.04
C GLY A 159 -3.86 -16.47 1.12
N SER A 160 -4.43 -16.49 2.32
CA SER A 160 -5.89 -16.46 2.52
C SER A 160 -6.23 -15.75 3.82
N GLN A 161 -7.21 -14.85 3.77
CA GLN A 161 -7.72 -14.07 4.89
C GLN A 161 -6.59 -13.43 5.74
N SER A 162 -6.44 -13.86 6.99
CA SER A 162 -5.44 -13.35 7.94
C SER A 162 -4.01 -13.80 7.65
N GLN A 163 -3.83 -14.77 6.75
CA GLN A 163 -2.52 -15.30 6.37
C GLN A 163 -2.00 -14.61 5.12
N ALA A 164 -0.77 -14.12 5.21
CA ALA A 164 -0.05 -13.56 4.07
C ALA A 164 0.52 -14.68 3.20
N GLY A 165 0.46 -14.50 1.88
CA GLY A 165 1.22 -15.29 0.92
C GLY A 165 2.58 -14.65 0.64
N ALA A 166 3.35 -15.24 -0.29
CA ALA A 166 4.68 -14.74 -0.65
C ALA A 166 4.67 -13.36 -1.31
N ASP A 167 3.58 -12.99 -1.99
CA ASP A 167 3.52 -11.80 -2.84
C ASP A 167 2.88 -10.57 -2.16
N VAL A 168 2.41 -10.71 -0.91
CA VAL A 168 1.76 -9.63 -0.14
C VAL A 168 2.04 -9.72 1.35
N LEU A 169 1.87 -8.61 2.07
CA LEU A 169 1.72 -8.58 3.52
C LEU A 169 0.24 -8.36 3.90
N VAL A 170 -0.16 -8.86 5.07
CA VAL A 170 -1.34 -8.35 5.77
C VAL A 170 -0.94 -7.09 6.53
N ILE A 171 -1.54 -5.95 6.19
CA ILE A 171 -1.25 -4.63 6.78
C ILE A 171 -2.39 -4.12 7.69
N GLY A 172 -3.32 -5.02 8.04
CA GLY A 172 -4.39 -4.82 9.01
C GLY A 172 -5.75 -5.25 8.45
N ASN A 173 -6.85 -4.63 8.91
CA ASN A 173 -8.22 -4.93 8.49
C ASN A 173 -9.03 -3.65 8.21
N ILE A 174 -10.26 -3.71 7.73
CA ILE A 174 -11.05 -2.50 7.42
C ILE A 174 -11.80 -1.92 8.62
N GLY A 175 -11.62 -2.48 9.81
CA GLY A 175 -12.32 -2.11 11.03
C GLY A 175 -12.13 -0.64 11.40
N VAL A 176 -13.25 0.03 11.64
CA VAL A 176 -13.33 1.37 12.23
C VAL A 176 -13.82 1.29 13.69
N ALA A 177 -13.86 2.43 14.40
CA ALA A 177 -14.28 2.47 15.80
C ALA A 177 -15.65 1.79 16.00
N PRO A 178 -15.90 1.14 17.16
CA PRO A 178 -17.18 0.49 17.43
C PRO A 178 -18.38 1.41 17.20
N THR A 179 -19.52 0.87 16.78
CA THR A 179 -20.78 1.60 16.48
C THR A 179 -20.72 2.61 15.33
N THR A 180 -19.58 2.75 14.65
CA THR A 180 -19.43 3.63 13.49
C THR A 180 -20.27 3.09 12.32
N THR A 181 -21.21 3.90 11.83
CA THR A 181 -22.07 3.58 10.68
C THR A 181 -21.74 4.38 9.43
N GLN A 182 -20.99 5.47 9.60
CA GLN A 182 -20.54 6.33 8.52
C GLN A 182 -19.17 5.87 8.03
N PHE A 183 -18.91 6.05 6.75
CA PHE A 183 -17.57 5.88 6.22
C PHE A 183 -16.61 6.77 7.00
N THR A 184 -15.52 6.20 7.50
CA THR A 184 -14.50 6.87 8.31
C THR A 184 -13.14 6.44 7.81
N GLU A 185 -12.24 7.39 7.65
CA GLU A 185 -10.88 7.12 7.17
C GLU A 185 -10.03 6.44 8.25
N ILE A 186 -9.31 5.40 7.85
CA ILE A 186 -8.35 4.63 8.64
C ILE A 186 -7.06 4.46 7.84
N PHE A 187 -5.96 4.28 8.58
CA PHE A 187 -4.62 4.09 8.04
C PHE A 187 -4.19 2.64 8.25
N ARG A 188 -3.61 2.04 7.22
CA ARG A 188 -3.05 0.68 7.25
C ARG A 188 -1.67 0.70 6.62
N ASN A 189 -0.69 0.17 7.32
CA ASN A 189 0.70 0.22 6.91
C ASN A 189 1.46 -0.98 7.47
N ASN A 190 2.55 -1.35 6.78
CA ASN A 190 3.59 -2.16 7.39
C ASN A 190 4.62 -1.26 8.10
N SER A 191 5.62 -1.87 8.73
CA SER A 191 6.67 -1.16 9.46
C SER A 191 8.05 -1.46 8.90
N SER A 192 9.03 -0.62 9.20
CA SER A 192 10.43 -0.87 8.85
C SER A 192 11.03 -2.12 9.52
N ALA A 193 10.41 -2.62 10.59
CA ALA A 193 10.78 -3.89 11.21
C ALA A 193 10.27 -5.11 10.42
N ASN A 194 9.27 -4.93 9.57
CA ASN A 194 8.74 -5.97 8.68
C ASN A 194 8.39 -5.37 7.29
N PRO A 195 9.41 -4.95 6.51
CA PRO A 195 9.18 -4.41 5.18
C PRO A 195 8.81 -5.55 4.21
N PHE A 196 8.06 -5.23 3.16
CA PHE A 196 7.89 -6.17 2.05
C PHE A 196 9.15 -6.14 1.17
N ARG A 197 9.55 -7.27 0.59
CA ARG A 197 10.73 -7.32 -0.30
C ARG A 197 10.31 -7.65 -1.73
N VAL A 198 10.86 -6.93 -2.69
CA VAL A 198 10.66 -7.21 -4.11
C VAL A 198 11.92 -6.90 -4.90
N THR A 199 12.20 -7.71 -5.92
CA THR A 199 13.21 -7.42 -6.93
C THR A 199 12.54 -6.93 -8.21
N THR A 200 12.93 -5.75 -8.69
CA THR A 200 12.41 -5.19 -9.94
C THR A 200 12.84 -6.00 -11.16
N ASN A 201 12.11 -5.87 -12.26
CA ASN A 201 12.50 -6.51 -13.51
C ASN A 201 13.69 -5.79 -14.20
N SER A 202 14.10 -6.30 -15.36
CA SER A 202 15.19 -5.74 -16.18
C SER A 202 14.95 -4.32 -16.71
N GLN A 203 13.74 -3.79 -16.56
CA GLN A 203 13.34 -2.45 -16.97
C GLN A 203 13.17 -1.51 -15.76
N GLY A 204 13.39 -1.99 -14.54
CA GLY A 204 13.17 -1.19 -13.33
C GLY A 204 11.69 -0.96 -13.05
N GLU A 205 10.86 -1.97 -13.34
CA GLU A 205 9.42 -1.93 -13.18
C GLU A 205 8.94 -2.97 -12.17
N VAL A 206 7.80 -2.65 -11.55
CA VAL A 206 7.07 -3.53 -10.64
C VAL A 206 5.59 -3.17 -10.68
N TRP A 207 4.71 -4.13 -10.41
CA TRP A 207 3.30 -3.89 -10.16
C TRP A 207 3.03 -3.85 -8.66
N ILE A 208 2.29 -2.85 -8.23
CA ILE A 208 1.73 -2.78 -6.89
C ILE A 208 0.39 -3.48 -6.87
N LEU A 209 0.15 -4.26 -5.82
CA LEU A 209 -1.12 -4.89 -5.51
C LEU A 209 -1.56 -4.44 -4.12
N VAL A 210 -2.74 -3.83 -4.02
CA VAL A 210 -3.37 -3.50 -2.74
C VAL A 210 -4.81 -3.98 -2.80
N GLY A 211 -5.29 -4.66 -1.76
CA GLY A 211 -6.63 -5.24 -1.80
C GLY A 211 -7.18 -5.58 -0.43
N THR A 212 -8.40 -6.10 -0.42
CA THR A 212 -9.05 -6.66 0.75
C THR A 212 -9.40 -8.12 0.51
N ASP A 213 -8.98 -8.97 1.43
CA ASP A 213 -9.27 -10.40 1.46
C ASP A 213 -10.30 -10.68 2.58
N SER A 214 -11.48 -11.17 2.21
CA SER A 214 -12.66 -11.16 3.06
C SER A 214 -13.09 -12.57 3.46
N GLY A 215 -13.01 -12.89 4.75
CA GLY A 215 -13.75 -13.99 5.37
C GLY A 215 -15.14 -13.59 5.87
N PHE A 216 -15.50 -12.30 5.79
CA PHE A 216 -16.88 -11.88 6.06
C PHE A 216 -17.76 -12.23 4.86
N GLU A 217 -18.77 -13.08 5.05
CA GLU A 217 -19.77 -13.48 4.05
C GLU A 217 -20.89 -12.43 3.92
N GLY A 218 -20.51 -11.25 3.45
CA GLY A 218 -21.45 -10.16 3.26
C GLY A 218 -20.93 -9.11 2.29
N LYS A 219 -21.72 -8.05 2.12
CA LYS A 219 -21.32 -6.94 1.25
C LYS A 219 -20.33 -6.05 1.97
N THR A 220 -19.16 -5.93 1.37
CA THR A 220 -18.12 -5.00 1.76
C THR A 220 -18.03 -3.89 0.73
N THR A 221 -17.83 -2.65 1.19
CA THR A 221 -17.49 -1.51 0.34
C THR A 221 -16.38 -0.74 1.02
N VAL A 222 -15.29 -0.49 0.30
CA VAL A 222 -14.17 0.33 0.75
C VAL A 222 -13.85 1.40 -0.26
N TYR A 223 -13.32 2.52 0.22
CA TYR A 223 -12.81 3.59 -0.62
C TYR A 223 -11.33 3.81 -0.31
N TYR A 224 -10.43 3.54 -1.25
CA TYR A 224 -9.04 3.93 -1.13
C TYR A 224 -8.94 5.43 -1.41
N THR A 225 -8.52 6.20 -0.41
CA THR A 225 -8.46 7.68 -0.50
C THR A 225 -7.06 8.16 -0.84
N ALA A 226 -6.03 7.46 -0.37
CA ALA A 226 -4.65 7.69 -0.79
C ALA A 226 -3.76 6.47 -0.56
N ILE A 227 -2.69 6.35 -1.34
CA ILE A 227 -1.65 5.33 -1.19
C ILE A 227 -0.28 5.99 -1.33
N ASP A 228 0.55 5.79 -0.31
CA ASP A 228 1.95 6.20 -0.33
C ASP A 228 2.84 4.95 -0.26
N ILE A 229 3.90 4.91 -1.08
CA ILE A 229 4.78 3.76 -1.24
C ILE A 229 6.23 4.24 -1.24
N LEU A 230 7.04 3.66 -0.36
CA LEU A 230 8.47 3.93 -0.25
C LEU A 230 9.26 2.69 -0.63
N PHE A 231 10.16 2.85 -1.60
CA PHE A 231 11.12 1.83 -2.01
C PHE A 231 12.50 2.23 -1.49
N ASN A 232 12.99 1.48 -0.51
CA ASN A 232 14.36 1.61 0.00
C ASN A 232 15.21 0.54 -0.64
N GLN A 233 16.21 0.93 -1.43
CA GLN A 233 17.13 -0.04 -2.02
C GLN A 233 17.75 -0.90 -0.92
N ALA A 234 17.67 -2.23 -1.05
CA ALA A 234 18.37 -3.13 -0.13
C ALA A 234 19.88 -2.97 -0.34
N ASN A 235 20.63 -2.89 0.77
CA ASN A 235 22.10 -2.83 0.76
C ASN A 235 22.70 -4.13 0.24
#